data_AF-A0A3D8WTB2-F1
#
_entry.id   AF-A0A3D8WTB2-F1
#
_cell.length_a   1.000
_cell.length_b   1.000
_cell.length_c   1.000
_cell.angle_alpha   90.00
_cell.angle_beta   90.00
_cell.angle_gamma   90.00
#
_symmetry.space_group_name_H-M   'P 1'
#
loop_
_entity.id
_entity.type
_entity.pdbx_description
1 polymer ?
#
loop_
_entity_poly.entity_id
_entity_poly.type
_entity_poly.pdbx_seq_one_letter_code
_entity_poly.pdbx_strand_id
1 'polypeptide(L)' 'MLDYEQVIKKLEDDNDRPDITVAQKEVNEWRIKYIKLMNRPKAVDEPYTYKNPVVEALKDPKFTCAPNLILGKQ' A
#
# COMPACT_ATOMS: atom_id res chain seq x y z
N MET A 1 -1.28 21.85 6.16
CA MET A 1 -1.50 20.87 5.07
C MET A 1 -2.86 21.25 4.47
N LEU A 2 -2.94 21.61 3.18
CA LEU A 2 -4.25 21.90 2.58
C LEU A 2 -5.05 20.60 2.60
N ASP A 3 -6.26 20.65 3.14
CA ASP A 3 -7.16 19.50 3.18
C ASP A 3 -7.52 19.11 1.74
N TYR A 4 -7.28 17.85 1.37
CA TYR A 4 -7.49 17.39 -0.01
C TYR A 4 -8.97 17.49 -0.41
N GLU A 5 -9.89 17.49 0.56
CA GLU A 5 -11.32 17.69 0.36
C GLU A 5 -11.63 19.11 -0.14
N GLN A 6 -10.93 20.12 0.37
CA GLN A 6 -11.08 21.50 -0.09
C GLN A 6 -10.61 21.67 -1.53
N VAL A 7 -9.57 20.94 -1.94
CA VAL A 7 -9.07 20.95 -3.32
C VAL A 7 -10.07 20.29 -4.26
N ILE A 8 -10.63 19.13 -3.87
CA ILE A 8 -11.66 18.45 -4.66
C ILE A 8 -12.88 19.36 -4.84
N LYS A 9 -13.36 19.97 -3.76
CA LYS A 9 -14.53 20.86 -3.80
C LYS A 9 -14.31 22.04 -4.74
N LYS A 10 -13.13 22.66 -4.72
CA LYS A 10 -12.81 23.76 -5.64
C LYS A 10 -12.85 23.33 -7.11
N LEU A 11 -12.37 22.11 -7.42
CA LEU A 11 -12.40 21.57 -8.78
C LEU A 11 -13.82 21.23 -9.24
N GLU A 12 -14.68 20.78 -8.31
CA GLU A 12 -16.11 20.56 -8.56
C GLU A 12 -16.83 21.89 -8.81
N ASP A 13 -16.59 22.91 -7.98
CA ASP A 13 -17.14 24.26 -8.16
C ASP A 13 -16.70 24.89 -9.49
N ASP A 14 -15.45 24.66 -9.92
CA ASP A 14 -14.94 25.14 -11.20
C ASP A 14 -15.63 24.41 -12.39
N ASN A 15 -15.97 23.13 -12.23
CA ASN A 15 -16.68 22.34 -13.24
C ASN A 15 -18.15 22.72 -13.45
N ASP A 16 -18.77 23.34 -12.45
CA ASP A 16 -20.15 23.83 -12.52
C ASP A 16 -20.26 25.22 -13.18
N ARG A 17 -19.13 25.87 -13.47
CA ARG A 17 -19.15 27.17 -14.11
C ARG A 17 -19.56 27.05 -15.59
N PRO A 18 -20.41 27.96 -16.10
CA PRO A 18 -20.94 27.89 -17.46
C PRO A 18 -19.90 28.20 -18.54
N ASP A 19 -18.77 28.82 -18.18
CA ASP A 19 -17.68 29.20 -19.07
C ASP A 19 -16.62 28.10 -19.24
N ILE A 20 -16.74 26.98 -18.52
CA ILE A 20 -15.74 25.93 -18.59
C ILE A 20 -15.82 25.15 -19.90
N THR A 21 -14.65 24.88 -20.47
CA THR A 21 -14.54 24.02 -21.65
C THR A 21 -14.68 22.55 -21.27
N VAL A 22 -15.17 21.72 -22.20
CA VAL A 22 -15.26 20.27 -22.00
C VAL A 22 -13.89 19.66 -21.64
N ALA A 23 -12.82 20.11 -22.30
CA ALA A 23 -11.47 19.65 -22.01
C ALA A 23 -11.00 20.00 -20.59
N GLN A 24 -11.31 21.21 -20.09
CA GLN A 24 -10.99 21.57 -18.71
C GLN A 24 -11.80 20.74 -17.70
N LYS A 25 -13.07 20.46 -18.01
CA LYS A 25 -13.91 19.60 -17.19
C LYS A 25 -13.33 18.19 -17.06
N GLU A 26 -12.90 17.59 -18.18
CA GLU A 26 -12.24 16.28 -18.19
C GLU A 26 -10.95 16.27 -17.37
N VAL A 27 -10.11 17.30 -17.50
CA VAL A 27 -8.88 17.42 -16.70
C VAL A 27 -9.18 17.51 -15.21
N ASN A 28 -10.17 18.31 -14.83
CA ASN A 28 -10.57 18.46 -13.43
C ASN A 28 -11.12 17.15 -12.86
N GLU A 29 -11.96 16.43 -13.60
CA GLU A 29 -12.47 15.12 -13.22
C GLU A 29 -11.34 14.10 -13.01
N TRP A 30 -10.36 14.09 -13.92
CA TRP A 30 -9.19 13.21 -13.80
C TRP A 30 -8.38 13.54 -12.55
N ARG A 31 -8.22 14.82 -12.26
CA ARG A 31 -7.47 15.32 -11.08
C ARG A 31 -8.18 14.96 -9.78
N ILE A 32 -9.50 15.11 -9.70
CA ILE A 32 -10.31 14.66 -8.57
C ILE A 32 -10.11 13.16 -8.33
N LYS A 33 -10.19 12.35 -9.39
CA LYS A 33 -10.00 10.89 -9.30
C LYS A 33 -8.62 10.54 -8.76
N TYR A 34 -7.58 11.22 -9.24
CA TYR A 34 -6.20 11.00 -8.79
C TYR A 34 -6.03 11.36 -7.30
N ILE A 35 -6.54 12.51 -6.87
CA ILE A 35 -6.47 12.94 -5.47
C ILE A 35 -7.18 11.94 -4.55
N LYS A 36 -8.37 11.46 -4.93
CA LYS A 36 -9.10 10.42 -4.18
C LYS A 36 -8.31 9.11 -4.09
N LEU A 37 -7.62 8.71 -5.16
CA LEU A 37 -6.79 7.50 -5.17
C LEU A 37 -5.59 7.62 -4.23
N MET A 38 -4.90 8.75 -4.25
CA MET A 38 -3.70 9.00 -3.43
C MET A 38 -4.00 9.12 -1.94
N ASN A 39 -5.17 9.68 -1.59
CA ASN A 39 -5.60 9.89 -0.22
C ASN A 39 -6.57 8.82 0.29
N ARG A 40 -6.70 7.69 -0.41
CA ARG A 40 -7.54 6.59 0.06
C ARG A 40 -7.05 6.13 1.44
N PRO A 41 -7.97 5.77 2.36
CA PRO A 41 -7.56 5.13 3.60
C PRO A 41 -6.76 3.88 3.27
N LYS A 42 -5.55 3.77 3.81
CA LYS A 42 -4.74 2.56 3.67
C LYS A 42 -5.47 1.45 4.41
N ALA A 43 -5.52 0.26 3.81
CA ALA A 43 -5.92 -0.91 4.56
C ALA A 43 -5.00 -1.02 5.79
N VAL A 44 -5.57 -1.39 6.94
CA VAL A 44 -4.76 -1.73 8.11
C VAL A 44 -3.86 -2.88 7.67
N ASP A 45 -2.55 -2.67 7.68
CA ASP A 45 -1.60 -3.73 7.31
C ASP A 45 -1.89 -4.93 8.22
N GLU A 46 -2.25 -6.07 7.62
CA GLU A 46 -2.21 -7.33 8.35
C GLU A 46 -0.77 -7.50 8.84
N PRO A 47 -0.55 -7.79 10.13
CA PRO A 47 0.80 -7.92 10.65
C PRO A 47 1.53 -8.99 9.86
N TYR A 48 2.50 -8.56 9.04
CA TYR A 48 3.33 -9.45 8.27
C TYR A 48 4.23 -10.22 9.24
N THR A 49 3.85 -11.46 9.54
CA THR A 49 4.77 -12.40 10.19
C THR A 49 5.78 -12.84 9.15
N TYR A 50 6.99 -12.28 9.21
CA TYR A 50 8.14 -12.80 8.48
C TYR A 50 8.44 -14.21 9.00
N LYS A 51 7.89 -15.23 8.33
CA LYS A 51 8.23 -16.63 8.60
C LYS A 51 9.62 -16.86 8.03
N ASN A 52 10.65 -16.67 8.86
CA ASN A 52 12.00 -17.05 8.52
C ASN A 52 12.15 -18.56 8.76
N PRO A 53 12.15 -19.40 7.71
CA PRO A 53 12.17 -20.85 7.87
C PRO A 53 13.43 -21.34 8.63
N VAL A 54 14.54 -20.60 8.55
CA VAL A 54 15.77 -20.94 9.25
C VAL A 54 15.65 -20.61 10.73
N VAL A 55 15.14 -19.43 11.10
CA VAL A 55 14.97 -19.05 12.50
C VAL A 55 13.92 -19.93 13.18
N GLU A 56 12.85 -20.29 12.48
CA GLU A 56 11.85 -21.24 13.00
C GLU A 56 12.44 -22.64 13.15
N ALA A 57 13.26 -23.10 12.19
CA ALA A 57 13.94 -24.39 12.30
C ALA A 57 14.94 -24.44 13.47
N LEU A 58 15.65 -23.34 13.76
CA LEU A 58 16.56 -23.25 14.91
C LEU A 58 15.85 -23.34 16.28
N LYS A 59 14.53 -23.13 16.35
CA LYS A 59 13.75 -23.36 17.58
C LYS A 59 13.48 -24.83 17.86
N ASP A 60 13.60 -25.71 16.84
CA ASP A 60 13.44 -27.14 17.03
C ASP A 60 14.71 -27.72 17.68
N PRO A 61 14.63 -28.29 18.90
CA PRO A 61 15.79 -28.90 19.57
C PRO A 61 16.36 -30.12 18.82
N LYS A 62 15.65 -30.66 17.82
CA LYS A 62 16.12 -31.72 16.94
C LYS A 62 16.73 -31.21 15.63
N PHE A 63 16.62 -29.91 15.34
CA PHE A 63 17.21 -29.35 14.14
C PHE A 63 18.73 -29.40 14.23
N THR A 64 19.33 -29.97 13.19
CA THR A 64 20.79 -30.09 13.09
C THR A 64 21.22 -29.50 11.77
N CYS A 65 22.11 -28.51 11.83
CA CYS A 65 22.71 -27.87 10.67
C CYS A 65 24.00 -28.58 10.20
N ALA A 66 24.48 -29.55 10.99
CA ALA A 66 25.66 -30.33 10.68
C ALA A 66 25.28 -31.59 9.88
N PRO A 67 25.98 -31.93 8.79
CA PRO A 67 25.78 -33.19 8.07
C PRO A 67 25.89 -34.40 9.01
N ASN A 68 25.04 -35.42 8.82
CA ASN A 68 25.04 -36.65 9.64
C ASN A 68 26.43 -37.33 9.70
N LEU A 69 27.25 -37.14 8.67
CA LEU A 69 28.65 -37.59 8.62
C LEU A 69 29.51 -37.04 9.77
N ILE A 70 29.23 -35.84 10.27
CA ILE A 70 29.94 -35.20 11.39
C ILE A 70 29.32 -35.60 12.73
N LEU A 71 28.01 -35.86 12.76
CA LEU A 71 27.26 -36.18 13.98
C LEU A 71 27.37 -37.65 14.40
N GLY A 72 27.98 -38.51 13.58
CA GLY A 72 28.21 -39.92 13.91
C GLY A 72 26.94 -40.75 14.14
N LYS A 73 25.77 -40.25 13.72
CA LYS A 73 24.50 -40.97 13.83
C LYS A 73 24.31 -41.83 12.58
N GLN A 74 24.31 -43.15 12.77
CA GLN A 74 23.89 -44.15 11.79
C GLN A 74 22.37 -44.28 11.78
#